data_AF-A0A9E5FPZ6-F1
#
_entry.id   AF-A0A9E5FPZ6-F1
#
_cell.length_a   1.000
_cell.length_b   1.000
_cell.length_c   1.000
_cell.angle_alpha   90.00
_cell.angle_beta   90.00
_cell.angle_gamma   90.00
#
_symmetry.space_group_name_H-M   'P 1'
#
loop_
_entity.id
_entity.type
_entity.pdbx_description
1 polymer ?
#
loop_
_entity_poly.entity_id
_entity_poly.type
_entity_poly.pdbx_seq_one_letter_code
_entity_poly.pdbx_strand_id
1 'polypeptide(L)'
;MTLDHQQGASTLIRVALLVFWFLATLGGIYFARDLNGLVEGWHLGYWFAAQGGVLLFMAIVLSYAVLARRHQADDAAAMTFAPLAYKSYKRRIHRNFAIYTVGLLCFLGAMAFAEQWGLPKSWMGAVFLFVTVVLYAAIGLKCRTADVEEYYVAGRRIPAFYNGMATAADWMSAASFISLAGGLYLQGFSGSGGQPGGLAYVLGWTGGFCLVALLVAPHLRSLKLYTIPDYFAHRYGGIWPRRVAALATVACSFTYVVAQIYGVGLITSRLTGVHFEIGILLGLGGVLVCSFLGGMRAVTWTQVAQYVVMILAFLIPVSWLAYKQLGNPVVP
;
A
#
# COMPACT_ATOMS: atom_id res chain seq x y z
N MET A 1 33.28 16.86 -12.73
CA MET A 1 32.43 17.80 -13.50
C MET A 1 31.19 17.14 -14.13
N THR A 2 31.20 15.82 -14.40
CA THR A 2 30.08 15.09 -15.02
C THR A 2 29.00 14.59 -14.04
N LEU A 3 29.34 14.30 -12.77
CA LEU A 3 28.37 13.82 -11.76
C LEU A 3 27.44 14.93 -11.25
N ASP A 4 27.95 16.15 -11.09
CA ASP A 4 27.19 17.32 -10.61
C ASP A 4 26.10 17.74 -11.62
N HIS A 5 26.43 17.68 -12.91
CA HIS A 5 25.50 17.97 -14.00
C HIS A 5 24.36 16.94 -14.10
N GLN A 6 24.64 15.66 -13.80
CA GLN A 6 23.62 14.61 -13.78
C GLN A 6 22.72 14.68 -12.54
N GLN A 7 23.29 15.01 -11.36
CA GLN A 7 22.49 15.27 -10.16
C GLN A 7 21.56 16.48 -10.32
N GLY A 8 22.05 17.57 -10.92
CA GLY A 8 21.26 18.76 -11.22
C GLY A 8 20.07 18.48 -12.14
N ALA A 9 20.28 17.75 -13.24
CA ALA A 9 19.21 17.40 -14.17
C ALA A 9 18.13 16.49 -13.54
N SER A 10 18.53 15.51 -12.72
CA SER A 10 17.57 14.65 -12.00
C SER A 10 16.76 15.41 -10.96
N THR A 11 17.37 16.41 -10.31
CA THR A 11 16.73 17.27 -9.32
C THR A 11 15.74 18.23 -9.98
N LEU A 12 16.10 18.80 -11.12
CA LEU A 12 15.25 19.70 -11.88
C LEU A 12 13.98 19.00 -12.40
N ILE A 13 14.11 17.75 -12.87
CA ILE A 13 12.97 16.91 -13.26
C ILE A 13 12.06 16.63 -12.06
N ARG A 14 12.63 16.28 -10.88
CA ARG A 14 11.85 16.07 -9.65
C ARG A 14 11.08 17.33 -9.25
N VAL A 15 11.75 18.48 -9.25
CA VAL A 15 11.13 19.76 -8.88
C VAL A 15 10.03 20.13 -9.86
N ALA A 16 10.26 20.01 -11.17
CA ALA A 16 9.25 20.29 -12.20
C ALA A 16 8.01 19.40 -12.05
N LEU A 17 8.21 18.10 -11.82
CA LEU A 17 7.14 17.14 -11.59
C LEU A 17 6.36 17.42 -10.30
N LEU A 18 7.05 17.85 -9.23
CA LEU A 18 6.42 18.22 -7.96
C LEU A 18 5.67 19.54 -8.03
N VAL A 19 6.20 20.54 -8.75
CA VAL A 19 5.52 21.81 -8.99
C VAL A 19 4.27 21.57 -9.84
N PHE A 20 4.38 20.77 -10.90
CA PHE A 20 3.23 20.40 -11.70
C PHE A 20 2.17 19.64 -10.89
N TRP A 21 2.59 18.69 -10.05
CA TRP A 21 1.69 18.02 -9.11
C TRP A 21 1.02 19.01 -8.16
N PHE A 22 1.78 19.89 -7.50
CA PHE A 22 1.27 20.85 -6.54
C PHE A 22 0.26 21.81 -7.18
N LEU A 23 0.56 22.33 -8.37
CA LEU A 23 -0.32 23.25 -9.08
C LEU A 23 -1.61 22.56 -9.53
N ALA A 24 -1.51 21.36 -10.10
CA ALA A 24 -2.65 20.70 -10.69
C ALA A 24 -3.52 19.94 -9.68
N THR A 25 -2.94 19.46 -8.57
CA THR A 25 -3.69 18.80 -7.50
C THR A 25 -4.12 19.80 -6.44
N LEU A 26 -3.19 20.40 -5.69
CA LEU A 26 -3.51 21.34 -4.61
C LEU A 26 -4.22 22.59 -5.11
N GLY A 27 -3.80 23.15 -6.26
CA GLY A 27 -4.53 24.25 -6.90
C GLY A 27 -5.93 23.84 -7.37
N GLY A 28 -6.05 22.72 -8.09
CA GLY A 28 -7.34 22.21 -8.56
C GLY A 28 -8.33 21.87 -7.44
N ILE A 29 -7.84 21.34 -6.30
CA ILE A 29 -8.64 21.01 -5.11
C ILE A 29 -9.04 22.26 -4.35
N TYR A 30 -8.15 23.24 -4.20
CA TYR A 30 -8.47 24.49 -3.50
C TYR A 30 -9.64 25.22 -4.16
N PHE A 31 -9.68 25.21 -5.50
CA PHE A 31 -10.77 25.77 -6.29
C PHE A 31 -11.88 24.75 -6.62
N ALA A 32 -11.79 23.49 -6.17
CA ALA A 32 -12.77 22.45 -6.51
C ALA A 32 -14.20 22.84 -6.08
N ARG A 33 -14.34 23.59 -4.99
CA ARG A 33 -15.61 24.14 -4.50
C ARG A 33 -16.23 25.19 -5.42
N ASP A 34 -15.39 25.93 -6.14
CA ASP A 34 -15.79 27.01 -7.05
C ASP A 34 -16.02 26.47 -8.48
N LEU A 35 -15.55 25.24 -8.75
CA LEU A 35 -15.68 24.52 -10.01
C LEU A 35 -17.02 23.76 -10.11
N ASN A 36 -18.10 24.50 -10.38
CA ASN A 36 -19.46 23.96 -10.49
C ASN A 36 -19.82 23.39 -11.87
N GLY A 37 -18.97 23.55 -12.90
CA GLY A 37 -19.26 23.00 -14.23
C GLY A 37 -19.37 21.47 -14.21
N LEU A 38 -20.17 20.91 -15.11
CA LEU A 38 -20.41 19.47 -15.19
C LEU A 38 -19.57 18.87 -16.32
N VAL A 39 -18.87 17.77 -16.05
CA VAL A 39 -18.20 16.91 -17.03
C VAL A 39 -18.80 15.52 -16.91
N GLU A 40 -19.44 15.05 -17.99
CA GLU A 40 -20.12 13.74 -18.04
C GLU A 40 -21.12 13.51 -16.90
N GLY A 41 -21.83 14.57 -16.48
CA GLY A 41 -22.84 14.52 -15.42
C GLY A 41 -22.30 14.68 -13.99
N TRP A 42 -20.98 14.81 -13.82
CA TRP A 42 -20.33 15.00 -12.51
C TRP A 42 -19.76 16.40 -12.35
N HIS A 43 -19.79 16.96 -11.14
CA HIS A 43 -19.18 18.25 -10.85
C HIS A 43 -17.66 18.22 -11.12
N LEU A 44 -17.13 19.26 -11.75
CA LEU A 44 -15.70 19.43 -12.02
C LEU A 44 -14.87 19.33 -10.75
N GLY A 45 -15.35 19.88 -9.64
CA GLY A 45 -14.70 19.72 -8.34
C GLY A 45 -14.53 18.25 -7.92
N TYR A 46 -15.52 17.39 -8.19
CA TYR A 46 -15.41 15.95 -7.96
C TYR A 46 -14.38 15.32 -8.90
N TRP A 47 -14.41 15.65 -10.18
CA TRP A 47 -13.42 15.15 -11.15
C TRP A 47 -11.99 15.50 -10.73
N PHE A 48 -11.71 16.75 -10.35
CA PHE A 48 -10.38 17.16 -9.90
C PHE A 48 -9.95 16.49 -8.58
N ALA A 49 -10.86 16.38 -7.61
CA ALA A 49 -10.55 15.83 -6.30
C ALA A 49 -10.49 14.30 -6.26
N ALA A 50 -11.32 13.60 -7.04
CA ALA A 50 -11.43 12.14 -7.02
C ALA A 50 -10.54 11.45 -8.05
N GLN A 51 -10.51 11.93 -9.30
CA GLN A 51 -9.87 11.22 -10.41
C GLN A 51 -8.71 11.98 -11.06
N GLY A 52 -8.94 13.23 -11.45
CA GLY A 52 -7.95 14.07 -12.13
C GLY A 52 -6.66 14.21 -11.33
N GLY A 53 -6.77 14.51 -10.03
CA GLY A 53 -5.60 14.61 -9.16
C GLY A 53 -4.83 13.29 -9.02
N VAL A 54 -5.53 12.16 -8.95
CA VAL A 54 -4.94 10.83 -8.79
C VAL A 54 -4.33 10.31 -10.10
N LEU A 55 -5.02 10.46 -11.23
CA LEU A 55 -4.55 10.06 -12.56
C LEU A 55 -3.35 10.89 -13.01
N LEU A 56 -3.41 12.21 -12.81
CA LEU A 56 -2.29 13.08 -13.08
C LEU A 56 -1.08 12.68 -12.25
N PHE A 57 -1.30 12.39 -10.97
CA PHE A 57 -0.26 11.93 -10.08
C PHE A 57 0.33 10.58 -10.49
N MET A 58 -0.49 9.61 -10.90
CA MET A 58 0.00 8.36 -11.48
C MET A 58 0.84 8.62 -12.72
N ALA A 59 0.42 9.53 -13.60
CA ALA A 59 1.18 9.91 -14.79
C ALA A 59 2.54 10.54 -14.42
N ILE A 60 2.58 11.40 -13.40
CA ILE A 60 3.81 12.02 -12.87
C ILE A 60 4.77 10.95 -12.31
N VAL A 61 4.27 10.05 -11.47
CA VAL A 61 5.06 8.97 -10.86
C VAL A 61 5.57 8.00 -11.91
N LEU A 62 4.73 7.62 -12.88
CA LEU A 62 5.12 6.75 -14.00
C LEU A 62 6.17 7.44 -14.89
N SER A 63 5.97 8.72 -15.21
CA SER A 63 6.93 9.51 -15.98
C SER A 63 8.26 9.59 -15.25
N TYR A 64 8.26 9.89 -13.95
CA TYR A 64 9.45 9.88 -13.13
C TYR A 64 10.13 8.51 -13.10
N ALA A 65 9.36 7.42 -12.90
CA ALA A 65 9.90 6.07 -12.83
C ALA A 65 10.54 5.63 -14.16
N VAL A 66 9.94 6.00 -15.29
CA VAL A 66 10.49 5.75 -16.64
C VAL A 66 11.75 6.57 -16.88
N LEU A 67 11.76 7.85 -16.47
CA LEU A 67 12.92 8.73 -16.59
C LEU A 67 14.07 8.29 -15.67
N ALA A 68 13.77 7.88 -14.43
CA ALA A 68 14.74 7.42 -13.44
C ALA A 68 15.28 6.00 -13.72
N ARG A 69 14.52 5.15 -14.43
CA ARG A 69 14.97 3.81 -14.86
C ARG A 69 16.26 3.84 -15.68
N ARG A 70 16.52 4.94 -16.40
CA ARG A 70 17.76 5.13 -17.17
C ARG A 70 19.02 5.19 -16.28
N HIS A 71 18.87 5.54 -14.99
CA HIS A 71 19.98 5.60 -14.04
C HIS A 71 20.11 4.34 -13.16
N GLN A 72 19.02 3.62 -12.91
CA GLN A 72 19.03 2.39 -12.08
C GLN A 72 19.40 1.11 -12.84
N ALA A 73 19.39 1.13 -14.17
CA ALA A 73 19.90 0.02 -14.99
C ALA A 73 21.40 -0.21 -14.74
N ASP A 74 22.14 0.85 -14.45
CA ASP A 74 23.58 0.80 -14.15
C ASP A 74 23.85 0.23 -12.74
N ASP A 75 23.04 0.58 -11.74
CA ASP A 75 23.13 0.03 -10.36
C ASP A 75 22.74 -1.46 -10.28
N ALA A 76 21.76 -1.89 -11.09
CA ALA A 76 21.34 -3.29 -11.14
C ALA A 76 22.40 -4.20 -11.79
N ALA A 77 23.22 -3.66 -12.70
CA ALA A 77 24.36 -4.37 -13.29
C ALA A 77 25.51 -4.55 -12.28
N ALA A 78 25.59 -3.73 -11.23
CA ALA A 78 26.60 -3.81 -10.18
C ALA A 78 26.27 -4.82 -9.06
N MET A 79 25.05 -5.37 -9.01
CA MET A 79 24.72 -6.46 -8.09
C MET A 79 25.29 -7.79 -8.58
N THR A 80 26.17 -8.38 -7.78
CA THR A 80 26.89 -9.65 -7.96
C THR A 80 25.99 -10.89 -7.92
N PHE A 81 24.89 -10.90 -8.65
CA PHE A 81 24.12 -12.11 -8.91
C PHE A 81 24.47 -12.62 -10.31
N ALA A 82 24.87 -13.89 -10.41
CA ALA A 82 24.99 -14.56 -11.70
C ALA A 82 23.67 -14.36 -12.49
N PRO A 83 23.66 -13.66 -13.64
CA PRO A 83 22.44 -13.17 -14.29
C PRO A 83 21.40 -14.27 -14.57
N LEU A 84 21.86 -15.50 -14.82
CA LEU A 84 21.04 -16.68 -15.06
C LEU A 84 20.31 -17.19 -13.81
N ALA A 85 20.94 -17.11 -12.63
CA ALA A 85 20.33 -17.51 -11.36
C ALA A 85 19.18 -16.56 -10.98
N TYR A 86 19.35 -15.26 -11.22
CA TYR A 86 18.32 -14.26 -10.94
C TYR A 86 17.11 -14.38 -11.88
N LYS A 87 17.34 -14.62 -13.18
CA LYS A 87 16.24 -14.85 -14.16
C LYS A 87 15.39 -16.07 -13.77
N SER A 88 16.05 -17.17 -13.36
CA SER A 88 15.39 -18.39 -12.89
C SER A 88 14.61 -18.17 -11.59
N TYR A 89 15.18 -17.42 -10.65
CA TYR A 89 14.51 -17.01 -9.41
C TYR A 89 13.25 -16.17 -9.70
N LYS A 90 13.37 -15.15 -10.56
CA LYS A 90 12.24 -14.29 -10.96
C LYS A 90 11.13 -15.09 -11.65
N ARG A 91 11.46 -16.03 -12.54
CA ARG A 91 10.46 -16.92 -13.18
C ARG A 91 9.72 -17.78 -12.15
N ARG A 92 10.42 -18.31 -11.16
CA ARG A 92 9.82 -19.12 -10.08
C ARG A 92 8.83 -18.30 -9.26
N ILE A 93 9.17 -17.05 -8.94
CA ILE A 93 8.27 -16.13 -8.24
C ILE A 93 7.02 -15.85 -9.08
N HIS A 94 7.17 -15.46 -10.35
CA HIS A 94 6.02 -15.18 -11.21
C HIS A 94 5.08 -16.38 -11.34
N ARG A 95 5.65 -17.59 -11.46
CA ARG A 95 4.87 -18.83 -11.47
C ARG A 95 4.11 -19.03 -10.16
N ASN A 96 4.77 -18.90 -9.02
CA ASN A 96 4.13 -19.06 -7.71
C ASN A 96 3.02 -18.00 -7.49
N PHE A 97 3.27 -16.77 -7.93
CA PHE A 97 2.28 -15.70 -7.89
C PHE A 97 1.06 -16.03 -8.76
N ALA A 98 1.27 -16.47 -10.01
CA ALA A 98 0.18 -16.89 -10.88
C ALA A 98 -0.62 -18.06 -10.30
N ILE A 99 0.04 -19.06 -9.74
CA ILE A 99 -0.62 -20.19 -9.05
C ILE A 99 -1.48 -19.69 -7.90
N TYR A 100 -0.94 -18.77 -7.08
CA TYR A 100 -1.69 -18.16 -5.97
C TYR A 100 -2.92 -17.40 -6.49
N THR A 101 -2.76 -16.54 -7.50
CA THR A 101 -3.87 -15.77 -8.07
C THR A 101 -4.96 -16.66 -8.66
N VAL A 102 -4.59 -17.70 -9.42
CA VAL A 102 -5.56 -18.67 -9.95
C VAL A 102 -6.23 -19.43 -8.81
N GLY A 103 -5.47 -19.90 -7.82
CA GLY A 103 -6.01 -20.59 -6.64
C GLY A 103 -7.01 -19.73 -5.86
N LEU A 104 -6.71 -18.43 -5.69
CA LEU A 104 -7.62 -17.47 -5.06
C LEU A 104 -8.91 -17.30 -5.89
N LEU A 105 -8.81 -17.13 -7.21
CA LEU A 105 -9.99 -17.00 -8.08
C LEU A 105 -10.85 -18.27 -8.06
N CYS A 106 -10.22 -19.45 -8.09
CA CYS A 106 -10.92 -20.73 -7.95
C CYS A 106 -11.61 -20.83 -6.58
N PHE A 107 -10.94 -20.43 -5.50
CA PHE A 107 -11.52 -20.40 -4.16
C PHE A 107 -12.72 -19.46 -4.08
N LEU A 108 -12.62 -18.24 -4.62
CA LEU A 108 -13.75 -17.30 -4.70
C LEU A 108 -14.91 -17.87 -5.51
N GLY A 109 -14.65 -18.51 -6.64
CA GLY A 109 -15.67 -19.19 -7.44
C GLY A 109 -16.35 -20.34 -6.70
N ALA A 110 -15.58 -21.15 -5.96
CA ALA A 110 -16.12 -22.22 -5.13
C ALA A 110 -16.98 -21.68 -3.98
N MET A 111 -16.58 -20.56 -3.36
CA MET A 111 -17.37 -19.88 -2.34
C MET A 111 -18.69 -19.33 -2.90
N ALA A 112 -18.65 -18.71 -4.09
CA ALA A 112 -19.84 -18.22 -4.77
C ALA A 112 -20.81 -19.35 -5.14
N PHE A 113 -20.27 -20.50 -5.55
CA PHE A 113 -21.08 -21.71 -5.76
C PHE A 113 -21.67 -22.23 -4.45
N ALA A 114 -20.88 -22.32 -3.38
CA ALA A 114 -21.38 -22.75 -2.07
C ALA A 114 -22.49 -21.83 -1.52
N GLU A 115 -22.42 -20.52 -1.78
CA GLU A 115 -23.49 -19.57 -1.45
C GLU A 115 -24.80 -19.92 -2.16
N GLN A 116 -24.74 -20.24 -3.46
CA GLN A 116 -25.92 -20.65 -4.25
C GLN A 116 -26.55 -21.94 -3.74
N TRP A 117 -25.75 -22.82 -3.12
CA TRP A 117 -26.19 -24.06 -2.49
C TRP A 117 -26.72 -23.86 -1.05
N GLY A 118 -26.84 -22.61 -0.61
CA GLY A 118 -27.47 -22.26 0.66
C GLY A 118 -26.51 -22.28 1.87
N LEU A 119 -25.19 -22.21 1.65
CA LEU A 119 -24.24 -22.12 2.77
C LEU A 119 -24.48 -20.82 3.57
N PRO A 120 -24.65 -20.89 4.91
CA PRO A 120 -24.88 -19.70 5.71
C PRO A 120 -23.71 -18.71 5.65
N LYS A 121 -24.03 -17.41 5.69
CA LYS A 121 -23.03 -16.33 5.63
C LYS A 121 -21.98 -16.39 6.75
N SER A 122 -22.35 -16.85 7.93
CA SER A 122 -21.43 -17.05 9.06
C SER A 122 -20.34 -18.10 8.74
N TRP A 123 -20.74 -19.22 8.13
CA TRP A 123 -19.81 -20.24 7.67
C TRP A 123 -18.92 -19.75 6.53
N MET A 124 -19.47 -18.95 5.61
CA MET A 124 -18.66 -18.34 4.55
C MET A 124 -17.57 -17.43 5.10
N GLY A 125 -17.93 -16.55 6.05
CA GLY A 125 -16.98 -15.66 6.72
C GLY A 125 -15.91 -16.43 7.50
N ALA A 126 -16.32 -17.49 8.22
CA ALA A 126 -15.39 -18.34 8.97
C ALA A 126 -14.40 -19.08 8.06
N VAL A 127 -14.87 -19.68 6.95
CA VAL A 127 -14.01 -20.36 5.97
C VAL A 127 -13.02 -19.37 5.34
N PHE A 128 -13.50 -18.19 4.92
CA PHE A 128 -12.65 -17.16 4.34
C PHE A 128 -11.55 -16.70 5.32
N LEU A 129 -11.92 -16.42 6.57
CA LEU A 129 -10.99 -16.04 7.63
C LEU A 129 -9.98 -17.16 7.90
N PHE A 130 -10.44 -18.39 8.07
CA PHE A 130 -9.56 -19.53 8.37
C PHE A 130 -8.56 -19.80 7.25
N VAL A 131 -9.02 -19.87 6.00
CA VAL A 131 -8.15 -20.13 4.84
C VAL A 131 -7.09 -19.04 4.68
N THR A 132 -7.46 -17.76 4.87
CA THR A 132 -6.52 -16.64 4.78
C THR A 132 -5.49 -16.65 5.91
N VAL A 133 -5.90 -16.90 7.16
CA VAL A 133 -4.98 -17.03 8.30
C VAL A 133 -3.99 -18.19 8.08
N VAL A 134 -4.49 -19.36 7.68
CA VAL A 134 -3.64 -20.54 7.42
C VAL A 134 -2.67 -20.26 6.28
N LEU A 135 -3.12 -19.63 5.19
CA LEU A 135 -2.26 -19.23 4.08
C LEU A 135 -1.13 -18.32 4.55
N TYR A 136 -1.44 -17.26 5.31
CA TYR A 136 -0.42 -16.31 5.79
C TYR A 136 0.55 -16.96 6.78
N ALA A 137 0.06 -17.85 7.65
CA ALA A 137 0.91 -18.64 8.53
C ALA A 137 1.85 -19.57 7.73
N ALA A 138 1.36 -20.23 6.67
CA ALA A 138 2.16 -21.07 5.79
C ALA A 138 3.25 -20.27 5.05
N ILE A 139 2.95 -19.05 4.60
CA ILE A 139 3.94 -18.14 4.01
C ILE A 139 5.02 -17.80 5.04
N GLY A 140 4.62 -17.47 6.28
CA GLY A 140 5.52 -17.17 7.38
C GLY A 140 6.48 -18.32 7.71
N LEU A 141 5.95 -19.53 7.85
CA LEU A 141 6.74 -20.74 8.11
C LEU A 141 7.74 -21.04 6.99
N LYS A 142 7.32 -20.87 5.72
CA LYS A 142 8.19 -21.08 4.55
C LYS A 142 9.28 -20.03 4.40
N CYS A 143 9.07 -18.83 4.93
CA CYS A 143 10.03 -17.73 4.88
C CYS A 143 10.89 -17.61 6.13
N ARG A 144 10.81 -18.59 7.05
CA ARG A 144 11.57 -18.59 8.30
C ARG A 144 13.07 -18.40 8.05
N THR A 145 13.66 -17.46 8.76
CA THR A 145 15.09 -17.14 8.68
C THR A 145 15.62 -16.68 10.03
N ALA A 146 16.89 -17.00 10.32
CA ALA A 146 17.62 -16.52 11.50
C ALA A 146 18.72 -15.52 11.13
N ASP A 147 18.94 -15.28 9.84
CA ASP A 147 19.92 -14.31 9.35
C ASP A 147 19.38 -12.88 9.42
N VAL A 148 20.19 -11.93 9.92
CA VAL A 148 19.79 -10.54 10.18
C VAL A 148 19.47 -9.78 8.90
N GLU A 149 20.22 -10.00 7.81
CA GLU A 149 19.99 -9.31 6.53
C GLU A 149 18.75 -9.88 5.83
N GLU A 150 18.52 -11.18 5.90
CA GLU A 150 17.28 -11.81 5.43
C GLU A 150 16.07 -11.43 6.29
N TYR A 151 16.25 -11.27 7.61
CA TYR A 151 15.18 -10.93 8.54
C TYR A 151 14.74 -9.47 8.40
N TYR A 152 15.67 -8.50 8.33
CA TYR A 152 15.32 -7.08 8.29
C TYR A 152 15.16 -6.50 6.89
N VAL A 153 15.82 -7.03 5.86
CA VAL A 153 15.77 -6.46 4.49
C VAL A 153 15.51 -7.50 3.41
N ALA A 154 15.17 -8.73 3.77
CA ALA A 154 14.93 -9.84 2.85
C ALA A 154 16.08 -10.05 1.84
N GLY A 155 17.32 -9.85 2.30
CA GLY A 155 18.52 -9.93 1.48
C GLY A 155 18.55 -8.94 0.30
N ARG A 156 17.64 -7.94 0.29
CA ARG A 156 17.43 -6.98 -0.81
C ARG A 156 17.13 -7.65 -2.17
N ARG A 157 16.57 -8.87 -2.16
CA ARG A 157 16.36 -9.69 -3.37
C ARG A 157 14.95 -9.60 -3.94
N ILE A 158 14.03 -8.93 -3.25
CA ILE A 158 12.63 -8.86 -3.66
C ILE A 158 12.51 -7.96 -4.89
N PRO A 159 11.92 -8.45 -6.01
CA PRO A 159 11.78 -7.64 -7.21
C PRO A 159 10.89 -6.41 -6.95
N ALA A 160 11.22 -5.29 -7.59
CA ALA A 160 10.56 -3.99 -7.39
C ALA A 160 9.02 -4.05 -7.54
N PHE A 161 8.52 -4.85 -8.48
CA PHE A 161 7.08 -5.04 -8.68
C PHE A 161 6.37 -5.58 -7.42
N TYR A 162 6.94 -6.61 -6.79
CA TYR A 162 6.38 -7.23 -5.59
C TYR A 162 6.54 -6.36 -4.35
N ASN A 163 7.67 -5.64 -4.24
CA ASN A 163 7.81 -4.62 -3.19
C ASN A 163 6.76 -3.52 -3.35
N GLY A 164 6.47 -3.06 -4.57
CA GLY A 164 5.43 -2.08 -4.85
C GLY A 164 4.03 -2.58 -4.45
N MET A 165 3.69 -3.83 -4.79
CA MET A 165 2.44 -4.45 -4.35
C MET A 165 2.34 -4.54 -2.83
N ALA A 166 3.43 -4.92 -2.16
CA ALA A 166 3.46 -5.05 -0.72
C ALA A 166 3.29 -3.69 -0.02
N THR A 167 3.98 -2.66 -0.53
CA THR A 167 3.80 -1.28 -0.10
C THR A 167 2.38 -0.76 -0.34
N ALA A 168 1.78 -1.06 -1.49
CA ALA A 168 0.40 -0.71 -1.77
C ALA A 168 -0.56 -1.42 -0.81
N ALA A 169 -0.31 -2.68 -0.48
CA ALA A 169 -1.14 -3.39 0.48
C ALA A 169 -1.06 -2.80 1.90
N ASP A 170 0.14 -2.41 2.33
CA ASP A 170 0.34 -1.72 3.61
C ASP A 170 -0.36 -0.35 3.66
N TRP A 171 -0.36 0.35 2.53
CA TRP A 171 -1.08 1.60 2.34
C TRP A 171 -2.60 1.41 2.41
N MET A 172 -3.14 0.32 1.85
CA MET A 172 -4.57 -0.04 1.84
C MET A 172 -5.00 -0.70 3.17
N SER A 173 -4.82 -0.01 4.30
CA SER A 173 -5.06 -0.56 5.65
C SER A 173 -6.49 -0.36 6.17
N ALA A 174 -6.76 -0.75 7.43
CA ALA A 174 -8.05 -0.48 8.07
C ALA A 174 -8.38 1.02 8.10
N ALA A 175 -7.37 1.90 8.16
CA ALA A 175 -7.57 3.34 8.04
C ALA A 175 -8.16 3.72 6.67
N SER A 176 -7.63 3.13 5.60
CA SER A 176 -8.11 3.38 4.24
C SER A 176 -9.48 2.78 3.98
N PHE A 177 -9.80 1.61 4.55
CA PHE A 177 -11.08 0.96 4.30
C PHE A 177 -12.19 1.52 5.20
N ILE A 178 -11.95 1.60 6.51
CA ILE A 178 -12.97 1.99 7.51
C ILE A 178 -13.01 3.51 7.68
N SER A 179 -11.85 4.15 7.92
CA SER A 179 -11.83 5.58 8.23
C SER A 179 -12.14 6.45 7.02
N LEU A 180 -11.71 6.09 5.81
CA LEU A 180 -12.07 6.85 4.61
C LEU A 180 -13.56 6.72 4.28
N ALA A 181 -14.13 5.53 4.36
CA ALA A 181 -15.56 5.32 4.14
C ALA A 181 -16.40 6.12 5.14
N GLY A 182 -16.04 6.07 6.43
CA GLY A 182 -16.68 6.88 7.47
C GLY A 182 -16.47 8.39 7.27
N GLY A 183 -15.26 8.79 6.87
CA GLY A 183 -14.91 10.19 6.59
C GLY A 183 -15.72 10.76 5.42
N LEU A 184 -15.82 10.04 4.30
CA LEU A 184 -16.64 10.43 3.16
C LEU A 184 -18.12 10.47 3.51
N TYR A 185 -18.62 9.51 4.31
CA TYR A 185 -20.01 9.48 4.75
C TYR A 185 -20.36 10.68 5.65
N LEU A 186 -19.48 11.06 6.58
CA LEU A 186 -19.74 12.14 7.54
C LEU A 186 -19.38 13.54 7.03
N GLN A 187 -18.33 13.65 6.21
CA GLN A 187 -17.73 14.93 5.81
C GLN A 187 -17.98 15.25 4.32
N GLY A 188 -18.56 14.32 3.57
CA GLY A 188 -18.76 14.44 2.13
C GLY A 188 -17.44 14.39 1.34
N PHE A 189 -17.55 14.55 0.01
CA PHE A 189 -16.39 14.50 -0.89
C PHE A 189 -15.49 15.74 -0.77
N SER A 190 -16.08 16.94 -0.90
CA SER A 190 -15.36 18.22 -0.94
C SER A 190 -15.35 18.99 0.39
N GLY A 191 -16.11 18.54 1.40
CA GLY A 191 -16.17 19.20 2.71
C GLY A 191 -17.10 20.40 2.76
N SER A 192 -17.00 21.18 3.84
CA SER A 192 -17.72 22.43 4.07
C SER A 192 -16.71 23.55 4.36
N GLY A 193 -17.09 24.83 4.25
CA GLY A 193 -16.18 25.98 4.36
C GLY A 193 -15.30 26.03 5.63
N GLY A 194 -15.63 25.28 6.68
CA GLY A 194 -14.82 25.12 7.90
C GLY A 194 -14.23 23.72 8.15
N GLN A 195 -14.46 22.73 7.29
CA GLN A 195 -13.98 21.35 7.45
C GLN A 195 -13.55 20.74 6.10
N PRO A 196 -12.31 20.22 5.98
CA PRO A 196 -11.88 19.56 4.76
C PRO A 196 -12.73 18.32 4.46
N GLY A 197 -13.03 18.09 3.18
CA GLY A 197 -13.77 16.90 2.73
C GLY A 197 -12.95 15.62 2.84
N GLY A 198 -13.62 14.47 2.80
CA GLY A 198 -12.96 13.16 2.89
C GLY A 198 -11.92 12.92 1.78
N LEU A 199 -12.10 13.50 0.59
CA LEU A 199 -11.12 13.40 -0.50
C LEU A 199 -9.81 14.15 -0.21
N ALA A 200 -9.85 15.20 0.60
CA ALA A 200 -8.65 15.94 0.98
C ALA A 200 -7.69 15.06 1.81
N TYR A 201 -8.21 14.16 2.64
CA TYR A 201 -7.39 13.20 3.40
C TYR A 201 -6.69 12.20 2.47
N VAL A 202 -7.40 11.68 1.46
CA VAL A 202 -6.81 10.78 0.46
C VAL A 202 -5.68 11.49 -0.27
N LEU A 203 -5.92 12.70 -0.76
CA LEU A 203 -4.92 13.47 -1.50
C LEU A 203 -3.71 13.84 -0.63
N GLY A 204 -3.95 14.27 0.60
CA GLY A 204 -2.89 14.64 1.54
C GLY A 204 -1.97 13.47 1.88
N TRP A 205 -2.54 12.33 2.28
CA TRP A 205 -1.73 11.17 2.67
C TRP A 205 -1.11 10.47 1.46
N THR A 206 -1.83 10.34 0.33
CA THR A 206 -1.28 9.78 -0.93
C THR A 206 -0.13 10.65 -1.45
N GLY A 207 -0.33 11.96 -1.47
CA GLY A 207 0.67 12.94 -1.85
C GLY A 207 1.91 12.83 -0.96
N GLY A 208 1.71 12.82 0.36
CA GLY A 208 2.79 12.61 1.33
C GLY A 208 3.56 11.32 1.10
N PHE A 209 2.88 10.21 0.81
CA PHE A 209 3.51 8.93 0.52
C PHE A 209 4.46 9.00 -0.68
N CYS A 210 4.06 9.67 -1.76
CA CYS A 210 4.94 9.83 -2.92
C CYS A 210 6.05 10.86 -2.71
N LEU A 211 5.81 11.95 -1.96
CA LEU A 211 6.88 12.86 -1.58
C LEU A 211 7.99 12.11 -0.85
N VAL A 212 7.62 11.25 0.10
CA VAL A 212 8.57 10.37 0.79
C VAL A 212 9.24 9.41 -0.19
N ALA A 213 8.50 8.77 -1.09
CA ALA A 213 9.05 7.82 -2.06
C ALA A 213 10.03 8.46 -3.07
N LEU A 214 9.79 9.71 -3.47
CA LEU A 214 10.57 10.41 -4.49
C LEU A 214 11.75 11.20 -3.91
N LEU A 215 11.57 11.84 -2.75
CA LEU A 215 12.56 12.73 -2.16
C LEU A 215 13.39 12.04 -1.07
N VAL A 216 12.73 11.29 -0.18
CA VAL A 216 13.36 10.77 1.04
C VAL A 216 13.94 9.37 0.80
N ALA A 217 13.16 8.47 0.19
CA ALA A 217 13.54 7.07 0.03
C ALA A 217 14.83 6.84 -0.77
N PRO A 218 15.13 7.57 -1.88
CA PRO A 218 16.39 7.39 -2.59
C PRO A 218 17.61 7.75 -1.74
N HIS A 219 17.49 8.80 -0.94
CA HIS A 219 18.57 9.26 -0.05
C HIS A 219 18.81 8.28 1.10
N LEU A 220 17.76 7.79 1.75
CA LEU A 220 17.92 6.79 2.81
C LEU A 220 18.48 5.47 2.30
N ARG A 221 18.09 5.05 1.08
CA ARG A 221 18.58 3.80 0.47
C ARG A 221 20.06 3.83 0.12
N SER A 222 20.62 4.99 -0.27
CA SER A 222 22.05 5.09 -0.57
C SER A 222 22.93 4.88 0.67
N LEU A 223 22.40 5.17 1.87
CA LEU A 223 23.11 5.00 3.14
C LEU A 223 23.11 3.55 3.66
N LYS A 224 22.33 2.64 3.06
CA LYS A 224 22.24 1.21 3.43
C LYS A 224 21.95 0.93 4.92
N LEU A 225 21.31 1.88 5.61
CA LEU A 225 20.94 1.77 7.01
C LEU A 225 19.71 0.86 7.22
N TYR A 226 19.56 0.30 8.41
CA TYR A 226 18.43 -0.56 8.78
C TYR A 226 17.25 0.22 9.37
N THR A 227 17.50 1.33 10.06
CA THR A 227 16.45 2.08 10.76
C THR A 227 16.55 3.60 10.56
N ILE A 228 15.42 4.30 10.71
CA ILE A 228 15.39 5.78 10.67
C ILE A 228 16.23 6.41 11.80
N PRO A 229 16.21 5.90 13.05
CA PRO A 229 17.11 6.41 14.09
C PRO A 229 18.60 6.34 13.74
N ASP A 230 19.04 5.32 12.99
CA ASP A 230 20.43 5.23 12.55
C ASP A 230 20.79 6.34 11.57
N TYR A 231 19.84 6.80 10.75
CA TYR A 231 20.04 7.97 9.90
C TYR A 231 20.31 9.23 10.71
N PHE A 232 19.55 9.47 11.78
CA PHE A 232 19.78 10.63 12.64
C PHE A 232 21.12 10.54 13.38
N ALA A 233 21.51 9.33 13.80
CA ALA A 233 22.83 9.09 14.39
C ALA A 233 23.96 9.39 13.38
N HIS A 234 23.83 8.92 12.15
CA HIS A 234 24.80 9.13 11.08
C HIS A 234 24.88 10.61 10.66
N ARG A 235 23.74 11.31 10.60
CA ARG A 235 23.65 12.67 10.08
C ARG A 235 24.09 13.74 11.08
N TYR A 236 23.75 13.58 12.36
CA TYR A 236 23.95 14.59 13.40
C TYR A 236 24.98 14.19 14.45
N GLY A 237 25.35 12.91 14.53
CA GLY A 237 26.22 12.40 15.58
C GLY A 237 25.53 12.34 16.94
N GLY A 238 26.11 11.57 17.86
CA GLY A 238 25.66 11.49 19.25
C GLY A 238 24.43 10.59 19.50
N ILE A 239 24.23 10.27 20.78
CA ILE A 239 23.18 9.33 21.20
C ILE A 239 21.79 9.97 21.30
N TRP A 240 21.71 11.28 21.53
CA TRP A 240 20.46 12.00 21.73
C TRP A 240 19.58 12.07 20.47
N PRO A 241 20.09 12.44 19.28
CA PRO A 241 19.28 12.42 18.05
C PRO A 241 18.74 11.02 17.74
N ARG A 242 19.54 9.97 17.98
CA ARG A 242 19.10 8.58 17.82
C ARG A 242 17.96 8.22 18.76
N ARG A 243 18.07 8.58 20.05
CA ARG A 243 17.03 8.30 21.05
C ARG A 243 15.72 9.04 20.76
N VAL A 244 15.81 10.32 20.39
CA VAL A 244 14.62 11.11 20.02
C VAL A 244 13.94 10.53 18.79
N ALA A 245 14.72 10.20 17.74
CA ALA A 245 14.18 9.58 16.54
C ALA A 245 13.56 8.20 16.82
N ALA A 246 14.17 7.40 17.70
CA ALA A 246 13.63 6.10 18.10
C ALA A 246 12.31 6.26 18.87
N LEU A 247 12.25 7.18 19.84
CA LEU A 247 11.04 7.47 20.60
C LEU A 247 9.91 7.97 19.69
N ALA A 248 10.21 8.90 18.78
CA ALA A 248 9.24 9.39 17.81
C ALA A 248 8.73 8.27 16.89
N THR A 249 9.62 7.40 16.40
CA THR A 249 9.25 6.25 15.57
C THR A 249 8.32 5.30 16.31
N VAL A 250 8.63 4.99 17.57
CA VAL A 250 7.80 4.13 18.43
C VAL A 250 6.44 4.79 18.70
N ALA A 251 6.42 6.08 19.04
CA ALA A 251 5.17 6.79 19.32
C ALA A 251 4.22 6.80 18.11
N CYS A 252 4.73 7.14 16.91
CA CYS A 252 3.94 7.10 15.69
C CYS A 252 3.44 5.68 15.36
N SER A 253 4.33 4.68 15.48
CA SER A 253 3.98 3.28 15.20
C SER A 253 2.94 2.73 16.17
N PHE A 254 3.05 3.07 17.46
CA PHE A 254 2.13 2.62 18.50
C PHE A 254 0.72 3.13 18.25
N THR A 255 0.56 4.43 17.98
CA THR A 255 -0.74 5.03 17.65
C THR A 255 -1.37 4.34 16.43
N TYR A 256 -0.56 4.06 15.41
CA TYR A 256 -1.04 3.38 14.21
C TYR A 256 -1.47 1.94 14.50
N VAL A 257 -0.65 1.16 15.21
CA VAL A 257 -0.95 -0.23 15.57
C VAL A 257 -2.23 -0.34 16.40
N VAL A 258 -2.47 0.57 17.36
CA VAL A 258 -3.71 0.60 18.15
C VAL A 258 -4.94 0.72 17.25
N ALA A 259 -4.92 1.64 16.27
CA ALA A 259 -6.01 1.80 15.32
C ALA A 259 -6.24 0.53 14.47
N GLN A 260 -5.16 -0.14 14.04
CA GLN A 260 -5.25 -1.38 13.27
C GLN A 260 -5.81 -2.54 14.11
N ILE A 261 -5.39 -2.68 15.37
CA ILE A 261 -5.91 -3.71 16.30
C ILE A 261 -7.42 -3.55 16.49
N TYR A 262 -7.87 -2.31 16.70
CA TYR A 262 -9.29 -2.02 16.82
C TYR A 262 -10.06 -2.38 15.54
N GLY A 263 -9.51 -2.02 14.37
CA GLY A 263 -10.08 -2.37 13.07
C GLY A 263 -10.21 -3.89 12.87
N VAL A 264 -9.18 -4.65 13.21
CA VAL A 264 -9.19 -6.12 13.15
C VAL A 264 -10.24 -6.72 14.09
N GLY A 265 -10.32 -6.25 15.34
CA GLY A 265 -11.33 -6.70 16.30
C GLY A 265 -12.76 -6.39 15.84
N LEU A 266 -12.98 -5.19 15.29
CA LEU A 266 -14.28 -4.75 14.80
C LEU A 266 -14.72 -5.60 13.61
N ILE A 267 -13.86 -5.82 12.61
CA ILE A 267 -14.20 -6.63 11.43
C ILE A 267 -14.45 -8.08 11.84
N THR A 268 -13.58 -8.66 12.67
CA THR A 268 -13.69 -10.08 13.05
C THR A 268 -14.97 -10.35 13.84
N SER A 269 -15.30 -9.50 14.82
CA SER A 269 -16.53 -9.64 15.61
C SER A 269 -17.79 -9.48 14.75
N ARG A 270 -17.78 -8.56 13.78
CA ARG A 270 -18.92 -8.35 12.87
C ARG A 270 -19.13 -9.49 11.88
N LEU A 271 -18.06 -10.13 11.40
CA LEU A 271 -18.17 -11.20 10.41
C LEU A 271 -18.41 -12.59 11.01
N THR A 272 -17.85 -12.86 12.18
CA THR A 272 -17.92 -14.19 12.81
C THR A 272 -18.89 -14.26 13.99
N GLY A 273 -19.31 -13.11 14.54
CA GLY A 273 -20.15 -13.05 15.73
C GLY A 273 -19.41 -13.32 17.04
N VAL A 274 -18.10 -13.53 17.01
CA VAL A 274 -17.28 -13.71 18.23
C VAL A 274 -17.11 -12.40 18.99
N HIS A 275 -16.84 -12.50 20.29
CA HIS A 275 -16.52 -11.34 21.12
C HIS A 275 -15.32 -10.55 20.57
N PHE A 276 -15.36 -9.24 20.73
CA PHE A 276 -14.35 -8.31 20.20
C PHE A 276 -12.92 -8.67 20.62
N GLU A 277 -12.73 -9.03 21.88
CA GLU A 277 -11.45 -9.43 22.47
C GLU A 277 -10.92 -10.71 21.83
N ILE A 278 -11.79 -11.70 21.60
CA ILE A 278 -11.44 -12.95 20.92
C ILE A 278 -11.08 -12.65 19.46
N GLY A 279 -11.84 -11.77 18.80
CA GLY A 279 -11.54 -11.32 17.43
C GLY A 279 -10.16 -10.67 17.31
N ILE A 280 -9.77 -9.84 18.29
CA ILE A 280 -8.43 -9.27 18.38
C ILE A 280 -7.38 -10.37 18.51
N LEU A 281 -7.56 -11.31 19.45
CA LEU A 281 -6.58 -12.37 19.71
C LEU A 281 -6.36 -13.27 18.50
N LEU A 282 -7.43 -13.64 17.79
CA LEU A 282 -7.35 -14.45 16.57
C LEU A 282 -6.63 -13.69 15.45
N GLY A 283 -6.99 -12.43 15.23
CA GLY A 283 -6.38 -11.60 14.20
C GLY A 283 -4.90 -11.28 14.47
N LEU A 284 -4.57 -10.84 15.69
CA LEU A 284 -3.20 -10.57 16.08
C LEU A 284 -2.36 -11.84 16.13
N GLY A 285 -2.89 -12.94 16.67
CA GLY A 285 -2.18 -14.21 16.74
C GLY A 285 -1.70 -14.67 15.35
N GLY A 286 -2.56 -14.60 14.34
CA GLY A 286 -2.19 -14.93 12.96
C GLY A 286 -1.09 -14.03 12.39
N VAL A 287 -1.20 -12.72 12.59
CA VAL A 287 -0.23 -11.73 12.11
C VAL A 287 1.13 -11.88 12.81
N LEU A 288 1.12 -12.14 14.12
CA LEU A 288 2.34 -12.32 14.90
C LEU A 288 3.07 -13.59 14.49
N VAL A 289 2.36 -14.71 14.32
CA VAL A 289 2.97 -15.99 13.89
C VAL A 289 3.68 -15.83 12.54
N CYS A 290 3.06 -15.17 11.55
CA CYS A 290 3.71 -15.01 10.25
C CYS A 290 4.86 -13.99 10.27
N SER A 291 4.73 -12.91 11.03
CA SER A 291 5.71 -11.81 11.04
C SER A 291 6.95 -12.13 11.89
N PHE A 292 6.78 -12.76 13.05
CA PHE A 292 7.91 -13.12 13.93
C PHE A 292 8.79 -14.21 13.33
N LEU A 293 8.22 -15.19 12.64
CA LEU A 293 8.98 -16.34 12.16
C LEU A 293 9.84 -16.03 10.94
N GLY A 294 9.37 -15.17 10.02
CA GLY A 294 10.04 -14.98 8.72
C GLY A 294 10.46 -13.54 8.39
N GLY A 295 10.31 -12.59 9.32
CA GLY A 295 10.79 -11.21 9.16
C GLY A 295 10.22 -10.51 7.93
N MET A 296 10.97 -9.56 7.36
CA MET A 296 10.55 -8.74 6.22
C MET A 296 10.16 -9.59 5.02
N ARG A 297 10.85 -10.71 4.78
CA ARG A 297 10.52 -11.60 3.66
C ARG A 297 9.12 -12.20 3.80
N ALA A 298 8.77 -12.73 4.99
CA ALA A 298 7.42 -13.24 5.23
C ALA A 298 6.38 -12.12 5.05
N VAL A 299 6.62 -10.96 5.67
CA VAL A 299 5.73 -9.79 5.61
C VAL A 299 5.47 -9.35 4.18
N THR A 300 6.51 -9.24 3.35
CA THR A 300 6.35 -8.84 1.95
C THR A 300 5.52 -9.85 1.16
N TRP A 301 5.75 -11.16 1.32
CA TRP A 301 4.96 -12.16 0.58
C TRP A 301 3.50 -12.23 1.07
N THR A 302 3.25 -12.03 2.36
CA THR A 302 1.88 -11.91 2.87
C THR A 302 1.19 -10.64 2.35
N GLN A 303 1.89 -9.51 2.28
CA GLN A 303 1.36 -8.26 1.74
C GLN A 303 1.09 -8.35 0.23
N VAL A 304 1.94 -9.03 -0.55
CA VAL A 304 1.68 -9.32 -1.97
C VAL A 304 0.40 -10.16 -2.13
N ALA A 305 0.20 -11.16 -1.27
CA ALA A 305 -1.01 -11.97 -1.28
C ALA A 305 -2.26 -11.15 -0.94
N GLN A 306 -2.17 -10.31 0.11
CA GLN A 306 -3.22 -9.38 0.53
C GLN A 306 -3.57 -8.36 -0.55
N TYR A 307 -2.58 -7.83 -1.26
CA TYR A 307 -2.80 -6.87 -2.35
C TYR A 307 -3.82 -7.39 -3.37
N VAL A 308 -3.66 -8.64 -3.83
CA VAL A 308 -4.57 -9.24 -4.82
C VAL A 308 -5.98 -9.33 -4.26
N VAL A 309 -6.13 -9.79 -3.02
CA VAL A 309 -7.43 -9.89 -2.34
C VAL A 309 -8.09 -8.52 -2.23
N MET A 310 -7.34 -7.48 -1.84
CA MET A 310 -7.89 -6.14 -1.66
C MET A 310 -8.29 -5.49 -2.98
N ILE A 311 -7.49 -5.60 -4.03
CA ILE A 311 -7.87 -5.06 -5.35
C ILE A 311 -9.18 -5.69 -5.83
N LEU A 312 -9.34 -7.01 -5.66
CA LEU A 312 -10.61 -7.67 -5.98
C LEU A 312 -11.76 -7.18 -5.08
N ALA A 313 -11.50 -7.04 -3.77
CA ALA A 313 -12.50 -6.58 -2.80
C ALA A 313 -12.94 -5.12 -3.02
N PHE A 314 -12.08 -4.26 -3.57
CA PHE A 314 -12.44 -2.88 -3.93
C PHE A 314 -13.13 -2.82 -5.29
N LEU A 315 -12.59 -3.48 -6.31
CA LEU A 315 -13.09 -3.32 -7.68
C LEU A 315 -14.43 -4.04 -7.90
N ILE A 316 -14.61 -5.26 -7.37
CA ILE A 316 -15.81 -6.06 -7.66
C ILE A 316 -17.10 -5.35 -7.17
N PRO A 317 -17.21 -4.91 -5.90
CA PRO A 317 -18.44 -4.27 -5.42
C PRO A 317 -18.70 -2.94 -6.11
N VAL A 318 -17.65 -2.14 -6.37
CA VAL A 318 -17.79 -0.83 -7.00
C VAL A 318 -18.21 -0.98 -8.46
N SER A 319 -17.59 -1.88 -9.24
CA SER A 319 -18.01 -2.18 -10.62
C SER A 319 -19.44 -2.71 -10.69
N TRP A 320 -19.85 -3.56 -9.75
CA TRP A 320 -21.23 -4.06 -9.69
C TRP A 320 -22.23 -2.96 -9.38
N LEU A 321 -21.92 -2.07 -8.43
CA LEU A 321 -22.76 -0.93 -8.09
C LEU A 321 -22.85 0.07 -9.26
N ALA A 322 -21.73 0.37 -9.90
CA ALA A 322 -21.66 1.21 -11.10
C ALA A 322 -22.54 0.63 -12.22
N TYR A 323 -22.47 -0.68 -12.47
CA TYR A 323 -23.32 -1.32 -13.47
C TYR A 323 -24.82 -1.17 -13.16
N LYS A 324 -25.21 -1.35 -11.90
CA LYS A 324 -26.62 -1.20 -11.49
C LYS A 324 -27.14 0.23 -11.60
N GLN A 325 -26.30 1.22 -11.35
CA GLN A 325 -26.71 2.64 -11.34
C GLN A 325 -26.58 3.31 -12.71
N LEU A 326 -25.52 2.99 -13.45
CA LEU A 326 -25.11 3.69 -14.67
C LEU A 326 -25.22 2.81 -15.93
N GLY A 327 -25.43 1.50 -15.79
CA GLY A 327 -25.44 0.55 -16.92
C GLY A 327 -24.06 0.21 -17.48
N ASN A 328 -22.98 0.76 -16.91
CA ASN A 328 -21.60 0.51 -17.31
C ASN A 328 -20.81 -0.11 -16.13
N PRO A 329 -20.14 -1.26 -16.29
CA PRO A 329 -19.34 -1.87 -15.23
C PRO A 329 -17.99 -1.16 -14.99
N VAL A 330 -17.59 -0.27 -15.90
CA VAL A 330 -16.42 0.58 -15.73
C VAL A 330 -16.81 1.66 -14.73
N VAL A 331 -16.16 1.64 -13.57
CA VAL A 331 -16.21 2.72 -12.60
C VAL A 331 -15.60 3.94 -13.31
N PRO A 332 -16.33 5.07 -13.46
CA PRO A 332 -15.73 6.28 -13.98
C PRO A 332 -14.51 6.64 -13.15
#